data_AF-A0A8T2TI43-F1
#
_entry.id   AF-A0A8T2TI43-F1
#
_cell.length_a   1.000
_cell.length_b   1.000
_cell.length_c   1.000
_cell.angle_alpha   90.00
_cell.angle_beta   90.00
_cell.angle_gamma   90.00
#
_symmetry.space_group_name_H-M   'P 1'
#
loop_
_entity.id
_entity.type
_entity.pdbx_description
1 polymer ?
#
loop_
_entity_poly.entity_id
_entity_poly.type
_entity_poly.pdbx_seq_one_letter_code
_entity_poly.pdbx_strand_id
1 'polypeptide(L)'
;MMQMSFYWGERVILLFWEWKTTNGGNYFGSLLVLFVAAFFNNYLDRLTSSSSPLLSRFYKPSGAVTSEVKSAGKIPEESGSSQQRPSMAARLLLTSLFFVRVTVAYLLMLAIMSYNGGVFIAIVVGYSLGFYVFRTDIHGRKKDSLKAHADADICC
;
A
#
# COMPACT_ATOMS: atom_id res chain seq x y z
N MET A 1 -11.84 -36.33 11.56
CA MET A 1 -10.56 -36.24 10.80
C MET A 1 -10.39 -34.80 10.35
N MET A 2 -9.22 -34.20 10.60
CA MET A 2 -8.94 -32.78 10.30
C MET A 2 -8.82 -32.61 8.78
N GLN A 3 -9.88 -32.16 8.13
CA GLN A 3 -9.88 -31.80 6.72
C GLN A 3 -9.12 -30.46 6.58
N MET A 4 -7.88 -30.51 6.10
CA MET A 4 -7.07 -29.36 5.68
C MET A 4 -7.28 -29.07 4.19
N SER A 5 -8.49 -29.34 3.69
CA SER A 5 -8.88 -29.22 2.28
C SER A 5 -9.88 -28.07 2.14
N PHE A 6 -9.82 -27.38 1.01
CA PHE A 6 -10.78 -26.32 0.71
C PHE A 6 -12.20 -26.87 0.73
N TYR A 7 -13.09 -26.20 1.46
CA TYR A 7 -14.51 -26.53 1.45
C TYR A 7 -15.34 -25.36 0.89
N TRP A 8 -16.47 -25.73 0.32
CA TRP A 8 -17.48 -24.83 -0.23
C TRP A 8 -18.69 -24.88 0.69
N GLY A 9 -18.77 -23.94 1.63
CA GLY A 9 -19.85 -23.84 2.60
C GLY A 9 -20.04 -22.42 3.12
N GLU A 10 -21.27 -22.06 3.46
CA GLU A 10 -21.62 -20.67 3.85
C GLU A 10 -21.41 -20.41 5.35
N ARG A 11 -21.33 -21.46 6.17
CA ARG A 11 -21.15 -21.35 7.63
C ARG A 11 -19.67 -21.24 8.00
N VAL A 12 -19.16 -20.01 8.00
CA VAL A 12 -17.78 -19.70 8.39
C VAL A 12 -17.77 -18.74 9.57
N ILE A 13 -16.84 -18.94 10.51
CA ILE A 13 -16.55 -18.02 11.60
C ILE A 13 -15.28 -17.29 11.20
N LEU A 14 -15.41 -16.03 10.79
CA LEU A 14 -14.36 -15.34 10.03
C LEU A 14 -13.32 -14.61 10.88
N LEU A 15 -13.64 -14.17 12.10
CA LEU A 15 -12.73 -13.29 12.87
C LEU A 15 -13.04 -13.19 14.37
N PHE A 16 -14.32 -13.12 14.72
CA PHE A 16 -14.84 -13.14 16.09
C PHE A 16 -16.01 -14.12 16.15
N TRP A 17 -16.26 -14.68 17.33
CA TRP A 17 -17.38 -15.58 17.57
C TRP A 17 -18.76 -14.98 17.19
N GLU A 18 -18.84 -13.65 17.02
CA GLU A 18 -20.03 -12.87 16.66
C GLU A 18 -20.34 -12.83 15.14
N TRP A 19 -19.35 -13.03 14.27
CA TRP A 19 -19.56 -13.00 12.80
C TRP A 19 -19.90 -14.40 12.29
N LYS A 20 -21.09 -14.89 12.68
CA LYS A 20 -21.64 -16.15 12.21
C LYS A 20 -22.46 -15.92 10.95
N THR A 21 -21.95 -16.41 9.84
CA THR A 21 -22.67 -16.44 8.58
C THR A 21 -23.68 -17.58 8.58
N THR A 22 -24.93 -17.31 8.97
CA THR A 22 -26.00 -18.33 9.03
C THR A 22 -26.85 -18.39 7.77
N ASN A 23 -26.84 -17.34 6.95
CA ASN A 23 -27.59 -17.19 5.69
C ASN A 23 -26.64 -16.76 4.54
N GLY A 24 -26.94 -17.19 3.31
CA GLY A 24 -26.15 -16.83 2.11
C GLY A 24 -25.99 -15.32 1.87
N GLY A 25 -26.95 -14.50 2.30
CA GLY A 25 -26.84 -13.03 2.24
C GLY A 25 -25.72 -12.48 3.14
N ASN A 26 -25.62 -12.97 4.38
CA ASN A 26 -24.53 -12.59 5.30
C ASN A 26 -23.19 -13.12 4.78
N TYR A 27 -23.20 -14.24 4.05
CA TYR A 27 -22.00 -14.82 3.45
C TYR A 27 -21.46 -13.90 2.37
N PHE A 28 -22.32 -13.52 1.43
CA PHE A 28 -21.96 -12.57 0.39
C PHE A 28 -21.49 -11.23 0.98
N GLY A 29 -22.18 -10.72 2.01
CA GLY A 29 -21.75 -9.52 2.73
C GLY A 29 -20.33 -9.65 3.31
N SER A 30 -20.02 -10.78 3.93
CA SER A 30 -18.69 -11.05 4.46
C SER A 30 -17.61 -11.16 3.38
N LEU A 31 -17.93 -11.76 2.22
CA LEU A 31 -17.01 -11.82 1.08
C LEU A 31 -16.73 -10.42 0.53
N LEU A 32 -17.77 -9.58 0.39
CA LEU A 32 -17.63 -8.19 -0.05
C LEU A 32 -16.73 -7.40 0.91
N VAL A 33 -16.94 -7.53 2.22
CA VAL A 33 -16.13 -6.84 3.22
C VAL A 33 -14.67 -7.29 3.17
N LEU A 34 -14.40 -8.59 3.04
CA LEU A 34 -13.02 -9.11 2.92
C LEU A 34 -12.36 -8.67 1.61
N PHE A 35 -13.10 -8.64 0.51
CA PHE A 35 -12.63 -8.11 -0.77
C PHE A 35 -12.25 -6.62 -0.65
N VAL A 36 -13.13 -5.81 -0.07
CA VAL A 36 -12.88 -4.37 0.16
C VAL A 36 -11.71 -4.17 1.11
N ALA A 37 -11.61 -4.97 2.18
CA ALA A 37 -10.49 -4.92 3.12
C ALA A 37 -9.15 -5.26 2.44
N ALA A 38 -9.11 -6.28 1.58
CA ALA A 38 -7.92 -6.64 0.81
C ALA A 38 -7.53 -5.55 -0.21
N PHE A 39 -8.52 -4.97 -0.89
CA PHE A 39 -8.31 -3.83 -1.79
C PHE A 39 -7.78 -2.61 -1.02
N PHE A 40 -8.39 -2.28 0.11
CA PHE A 40 -7.99 -1.16 0.97
C PHE A 40 -6.61 -1.37 1.59
N ASN A 41 -6.21 -2.61 1.89
CA ASN A 41 -4.86 -2.90 2.36
C ASN A 41 -3.80 -2.45 1.33
N ASN A 42 -4.04 -2.66 0.03
CA ASN A 42 -3.15 -2.16 -1.03
C ASN A 42 -3.15 -0.62 -1.14
N TYR A 43 -4.27 0.03 -0.80
CA TYR A 43 -4.34 1.48 -0.73
C TYR A 43 -3.49 2.04 0.45
N LEU A 44 -3.61 1.43 1.63
CA LEU A 44 -2.78 1.77 2.79
C LEU A 44 -1.29 1.49 2.53
N ASP A 45 -0.98 0.42 1.80
CA ASP A 45 0.36 0.12 1.31
C ASP A 45 0.90 1.26 0.44
N ARG A 46 0.10 1.84 -0.45
CA ARG A 46 0.52 3.00 -1.27
C ARG A 46 0.83 4.22 -0.41
N LEU A 47 0.04 4.48 0.62
CA LEU A 47 0.25 5.62 1.53
C LEU A 47 1.51 5.46 2.40
N THR A 48 1.87 4.21 2.72
CA THR A 48 2.99 3.89 3.63
C THR A 48 4.26 3.46 2.88
N SER A 49 4.17 3.07 1.61
CA SER A 49 5.31 2.59 0.82
C SER A 49 6.29 3.73 0.51
N SER A 50 7.55 3.36 0.32
CA SER A 50 8.73 4.25 0.17
C SER A 50 8.65 5.27 -0.96
N SER A 51 7.66 5.17 -1.87
CA SER A 51 7.37 6.12 -2.95
C SER A 51 6.36 7.21 -2.57
N SER A 52 5.78 7.15 -1.37
CA SER A 52 4.67 8.02 -0.98
C SER A 52 5.13 9.47 -0.75
N PRO A 53 4.33 10.47 -1.20
CA PRO A 53 4.60 11.88 -0.96
C PRO A 53 4.61 12.25 0.54
N LEU A 54 4.04 11.39 1.40
CA LEU A 54 4.13 11.52 2.85
C LEU A 54 5.53 11.16 3.34
N LEU A 55 6.04 9.96 3.07
CA LEU A 55 7.40 9.60 3.47
C LEU A 55 8.46 10.44 2.79
N SER A 56 8.30 10.90 1.53
CA SER A 56 9.29 11.81 0.92
C SER A 56 9.24 13.25 1.48
N ARG A 57 8.11 13.68 2.07
CA ARG A 57 8.04 14.90 2.90
C ARG A 57 8.70 14.70 4.28
N PHE A 58 8.77 13.47 4.78
CA PHE A 58 9.30 13.12 6.11
C PHE A 58 10.74 12.60 6.12
N TYR A 59 11.16 11.98 5.02
CA TYR A 59 12.45 11.37 4.72
C TYR A 59 12.98 12.10 3.47
N LYS A 60 13.31 13.38 3.62
CA LYS A 60 14.26 14.03 2.71
C LYS A 60 15.60 13.35 2.99
N PRO A 61 16.19 12.59 2.07
CA PRO A 61 17.49 11.97 2.33
C PRO A 61 18.48 13.09 2.61
N SER A 62 18.90 13.20 3.87
CA SER A 62 20.07 13.95 4.27
C SER A 62 21.26 13.20 3.68
N GLY A 63 21.72 13.67 2.52
CA GLY A 63 22.92 13.14 1.87
C GLY A 63 22.63 12.16 0.73
N ALA A 64 22.22 12.69 -0.42
CA ALA A 64 23.06 12.42 -1.58
C ALA A 64 24.37 13.17 -1.35
N VAL A 65 25.25 12.58 -0.53
CA VAL A 65 26.68 12.87 -0.56
C VAL A 65 27.15 12.22 -1.86
N THR A 66 26.93 12.92 -2.98
CA THR A 66 27.84 12.77 -4.11
C THR A 66 29.16 13.35 -3.63
N SER A 67 30.01 12.48 -3.13
CA SER A 67 31.45 12.69 -3.15
C SER A 67 31.90 12.73 -4.61
N GLU A 68 31.64 13.84 -5.28
CA GLU A 68 32.51 14.33 -6.34
C GLU A 68 33.29 15.48 -5.71
N VAL A 69 34.50 15.16 -5.23
CA VAL A 69 35.48 16.16 -4.85
C VAL A 69 35.79 16.97 -6.10
N LYS A 70 35.33 18.22 -6.15
CA LYS A 70 36.09 19.26 -6.85
C LYS A 70 35.95 20.63 -6.18
N SER A 71 37.00 20.91 -5.41
CA SER A 71 37.55 22.21 -5.04
C SER A 71 37.12 23.38 -5.93
N ALA A 72 36.58 24.45 -5.33
CA ALA A 72 37.19 25.79 -5.30
C ALA A 72 36.12 26.89 -5.09
N GLY A 73 36.20 27.57 -3.93
CA GLY A 73 36.00 29.02 -3.88
C GLY A 73 34.61 29.58 -3.54
N LYS A 74 34.63 30.43 -2.51
CA LYS A 74 33.68 31.50 -2.11
C LYS A 74 32.39 31.12 -1.37
N ILE A 75 32.40 31.45 -0.08
CA ILE A 75 31.21 31.74 0.75
C ILE A 75 30.69 33.14 0.38
N PRO A 76 29.40 33.27 0.05
CA PRO A 76 28.44 34.02 0.89
C PRO A 76 27.15 33.18 1.12
N GLU A 77 26.71 32.97 2.36
CA GLU A 77 25.74 33.81 3.12
C GLU A 77 24.26 33.56 2.73
N GLU A 78 23.49 33.21 3.77
CA GLU A 78 22.04 33.01 3.92
C GLU A 78 21.10 32.95 2.70
N SER A 79 20.40 31.81 2.60
CA SER A 79 18.96 31.84 2.34
C SER A 79 18.29 30.66 3.05
N GLY A 80 17.52 30.98 4.09
CA GLY A 80 16.88 30.01 4.97
C GLY A 80 15.93 29.07 4.24
N SER A 81 16.37 27.84 3.97
CA SER A 81 15.43 26.77 3.68
C SER A 81 14.90 26.26 5.02
N SER A 82 13.63 26.52 5.29
CA SER A 82 12.87 25.92 6.38
C SER A 82 13.05 24.40 6.36
N GLN A 83 13.99 23.91 7.17
CA GLN A 83 14.10 22.51 7.56
C GLN A 83 12.85 22.22 8.40
N GLN A 84 11.72 22.01 7.73
CA GLN A 84 10.45 21.70 8.36
C GLN A 84 10.59 20.33 9.03
N ARG A 85 11.04 20.34 10.29
CA ARG A 85 11.00 19.17 11.16
C ARG A 85 9.57 18.66 11.14
N PRO A 86 9.35 17.37 10.85
CA PRO A 86 7.99 16.91 10.77
C PRO A 86 7.35 16.96 12.14
N SER A 87 6.18 17.60 12.16
CA SER A 87 5.33 17.69 13.35
C SER A 87 5.19 16.31 13.99
N MET A 88 5.24 16.26 15.33
CA MET A 88 4.98 15.04 16.10
C MET A 88 3.65 14.40 15.69
N ALA A 89 2.64 15.21 15.35
CA ALA A 89 1.36 14.73 14.86
C ALA A 89 1.48 13.96 13.55
N ALA A 90 2.36 14.37 12.64
CA ALA A 90 2.56 13.69 11.37
C ALA A 90 3.30 12.35 11.53
N ARG A 91 4.24 12.28 12.48
CA ARG A 91 4.92 11.03 12.86
C ARG A 91 3.93 10.04 13.46
N LEU A 92 3.06 10.51 14.36
CA LEU A 92 1.99 9.70 14.96
C LEU A 92 1.00 9.21 13.90
N LEU A 93 0.58 10.08 12.97
CA LEU A 93 -0.33 9.71 11.90
C LEU A 93 0.26 8.60 11.02
N LEU A 94 1.52 8.72 10.60
CA LEU A 94 2.18 7.71 9.79
C LEU A 94 2.28 6.36 10.51
N THR A 95 2.67 6.36 11.78
CA THR A 95 2.72 5.13 12.59
C THR A 95 1.34 4.52 12.76
N SER A 96 0.30 5.32 12.94
CA SER A 96 -1.08 4.82 13.06
C SER A 96 -1.56 4.17 11.76
N LEU A 97 -1.27 4.76 10.61
CA LEU A 97 -1.59 4.17 9.30
C LEU A 97 -0.84 2.85 9.07
N PHE A 98 0.43 2.79 9.45
CA PHE A 98 1.21 1.56 9.41
C PHE A 98 0.62 0.47 10.32
N PHE A 99 0.21 0.84 11.53
CA PHE A 99 -0.45 -0.07 12.45
C PHE A 99 -1.75 -0.63 11.84
N VAL A 100 -2.63 0.24 11.33
CA VAL A 100 -3.90 -0.17 10.69
C VAL A 100 -3.65 -1.12 9.52
N ARG A 101 -2.68 -0.82 8.66
CA ARG A 101 -2.26 -1.68 7.54
C ARG A 101 -1.90 -3.08 8.03
N VAL A 102 -1.00 -3.16 9.02
CA VAL A 102 -0.52 -4.44 9.56
C VAL A 102 -1.68 -5.21 10.22
N THR A 103 -2.56 -4.54 10.95
CA THR A 103 -3.75 -5.16 11.52
C THR A 103 -4.63 -5.78 10.44
N VAL A 104 -4.98 -5.04 9.38
CA VAL A 104 -5.81 -5.56 8.28
C VAL A 104 -5.15 -6.76 7.60
N ALA A 105 -3.83 -6.73 7.37
CA ALA A 105 -3.09 -7.84 6.79
C ALA A 105 -3.19 -9.12 7.66
N TYR A 106 -3.03 -9.00 8.98
CA TYR A 106 -3.18 -10.13 9.90
C TYR A 106 -4.61 -10.66 9.98
N LEU A 107 -5.62 -9.78 9.93
CA LEU A 107 -7.03 -10.20 9.88
C LEU A 107 -7.35 -10.99 8.61
N LEU A 108 -6.83 -10.55 7.45
CA LEU A 108 -6.98 -11.27 6.18
C LEU A 108 -6.27 -12.63 6.21
N MET A 109 -5.09 -12.70 6.83
CA MET A 109 -4.38 -13.97 7.02
C MET A 109 -5.20 -14.93 7.89
N LEU A 110 -5.82 -14.43 8.95
CA LEU A 110 -6.73 -15.20 9.80
C LEU A 110 -7.95 -15.70 9.01
N ALA A 111 -8.51 -14.86 8.14
CA ALA A 111 -9.63 -15.23 7.28
C ALA A 111 -9.26 -16.31 6.26
N ILE A 112 -8.05 -16.29 5.68
CA ILE A 112 -7.55 -17.33 4.77
C ILE A 112 -7.44 -18.69 5.47
N MET A 113 -7.04 -18.70 6.74
CA MET A 113 -6.96 -19.92 7.55
C MET A 113 -8.32 -20.60 7.78
N SER A 114 -9.43 -19.96 7.38
CA SER A 114 -10.75 -20.60 7.37
C SER A 114 -10.90 -21.71 6.32
N TYR A 115 -9.93 -21.86 5.40
CA TYR A 115 -9.94 -22.84 4.29
C TYR A 115 -11.24 -22.83 3.44
N ASN A 116 -11.94 -21.70 3.44
CA ASN A 116 -13.16 -21.53 2.65
C ASN A 116 -12.81 -21.05 1.23
N GLY A 117 -13.31 -21.76 0.22
CA GLY A 117 -13.02 -21.45 -1.19
C GLY A 117 -13.43 -20.04 -1.59
N GLY A 118 -14.64 -19.61 -1.23
CA GLY A 118 -15.15 -18.28 -1.58
C GLY A 118 -14.37 -17.15 -0.88
N VAL A 119 -14.04 -17.33 0.40
CA VAL A 119 -13.22 -16.37 1.16
C VAL A 119 -11.84 -16.20 0.54
N PHE A 120 -11.19 -17.33 0.22
CA PHE A 120 -9.89 -17.32 -0.42
C PHE A 120 -9.92 -16.58 -1.76
N ILE A 121 -10.90 -16.89 -2.62
CA ILE A 121 -11.05 -16.23 -3.93
C ILE A 121 -11.30 -14.72 -3.74
N ALA A 122 -12.21 -14.33 -2.84
CA ALA A 122 -12.52 -12.92 -2.60
C ALA A 122 -11.28 -12.12 -2.17
N ILE A 123 -10.47 -12.68 -1.27
CA ILE A 123 -9.24 -12.05 -0.79
C ILE A 123 -8.21 -11.96 -1.92
N VAL A 124 -7.95 -13.05 -2.65
CA VAL A 124 -6.97 -13.08 -3.75
C VAL A 124 -7.36 -12.08 -4.85
N VAL A 125 -8.62 -12.09 -5.29
CA VAL A 125 -9.12 -11.16 -6.31
C VAL A 125 -9.02 -9.71 -5.82
N GLY A 126 -9.37 -9.45 -4.55
CA GLY A 126 -9.20 -8.11 -3.94
C GLY A 126 -7.75 -7.62 -3.94
N TYR A 127 -6.80 -8.50 -3.60
CA TYR A 127 -5.37 -8.18 -3.68
C TYR A 127 -4.90 -7.94 -5.11
N SER A 128 -5.32 -8.77 -6.07
CA SER A 128 -4.95 -8.62 -7.49
C SER A 128 -5.49 -7.32 -8.10
N LEU A 129 -6.77 -6.98 -7.84
CA LEU A 129 -7.36 -5.72 -8.30
C LEU A 129 -6.71 -4.50 -7.64
N GLY A 130 -6.44 -4.57 -6.32
CA GLY A 130 -5.74 -3.51 -5.61
C GLY A 130 -4.36 -3.25 -6.19
N PHE A 131 -3.58 -4.31 -6.41
CA PHE A 131 -2.27 -4.20 -7.06
C PHE A 131 -2.38 -3.56 -8.44
N TYR A 132 -3.32 -4.04 -9.27
CA TYR A 132 -3.50 -3.55 -10.63
C TYR A 132 -3.78 -2.04 -10.63
N VAL A 133 -4.79 -1.58 -9.90
CA VAL A 133 -5.18 -0.17 -9.88
C VAL A 133 -4.06 0.73 -9.34
N PHE A 134 -3.39 0.34 -8.26
CA PHE A 134 -2.45 1.24 -7.58
C PHE A 134 -1.01 1.21 -8.10
N ARG A 135 -0.60 0.16 -8.83
CA ARG A 135 0.77 0.04 -9.36
C ARG A 135 0.90 0.33 -10.85
N THR A 136 -0.16 0.22 -11.65
CA THR A 136 -0.09 0.55 -13.09
C THR A 136 0.14 2.04 -13.35
N ASP A 137 -0.27 2.92 -12.43
CA ASP A 137 -0.02 4.37 -12.48
C ASP A 137 1.47 4.74 -12.63
N ILE A 138 2.39 3.92 -12.10
CA ILE A 138 3.83 4.21 -12.16
C ILE A 138 4.42 3.89 -13.54
N HIS A 139 3.87 2.90 -14.25
CA HIS A 139 4.38 2.48 -15.55
C HIS A 139 3.91 3.38 -16.70
N GLY A 140 2.73 4.01 -16.57
CA GLY A 140 2.23 5.00 -17.53
C GLY A 140 3.13 6.23 -17.61
N ARG A 141 3.46 6.85 -16.47
CA ARG A 141 4.28 8.07 -16.44
C ARG A 141 5.69 7.92 -17.04
N LYS A 142 6.30 6.73 -16.92
CA LYS A 142 7.62 6.46 -17.51
C LYS A 142 7.57 6.40 -19.03
N LYS A 143 6.48 5.85 -19.60
CA LYS A 143 6.26 5.81 -21.05
C LYS A 143 6.08 7.22 -21.63
N ASP A 144 5.35 8.08 -20.93
CA ASP A 144 5.09 9.45 -21.37
C ASP A 144 6.36 10.32 -21.34
N SER A 145 7.17 10.22 -20.28
CA SER A 145 8.46 10.92 -20.22
C SER A 145 9.46 10.42 -21.26
N LEU A 146 9.49 9.12 -21.56
CA LEU A 146 10.40 8.59 -22.57
C LEU A 146 10.01 9.03 -23.98
N LYS A 147 8.70 9.11 -24.25
CA LYS A 147 8.18 9.60 -25.53
C LYS A 147 8.44 11.10 -25.70
N ALA A 148 8.23 11.90 -24.66
CA ALA A 148 8.55 13.33 -24.66
C ALA A 148 10.05 13.61 -24.89
N HIS A 149 10.93 12.76 -24.36
CA HIS A 149 12.38 12.88 -24.59
C HIS A 149 12.78 12.49 -26.01
N ALA A 150 12.15 11.44 -26.58
CA ALA A 150 12.39 11.03 -27.95
C ALA A 150 11.87 12.04 -28.99
N ASP A 151 10.73 12.69 -28.73
CA ASP A 151 10.19 13.75 -29.59
C ASP A 151 11.06 15.03 -29.54
N ALA A 152 11.74 15.30 -28.41
CA ALA A 152 12.67 16.42 -28.27
C ALA A 152 13.98 16.22 -29.06
N ASP A 153 14.50 14.99 -29.12
CA ASP A 153 15.71 14.67 -29.90
C ASP A 153 15.47 14.69 -31.43
N ILE A 154 14.23 14.53 -31.89
CA ILE A 154 13.86 14.57 -33.32
C ILE A 154 13.79 15.99 -33.90
N CYS A 155 13.72 17.02 -33.04
CA CYS A 155 13.58 18.41 -33.47
C CYS A 155 14.92 19.17 -33.62
N CYS A 156 16.06 18.52 -33.37
CA CYS A 156 17.42 19.04 -33.56
C CYS A 156 18.13 18.29 -34.69
#